data_AF-A0A4S8LP02-F1
#
_entry.id   AF-A0A4S8LP02-F1
#
_cell.length_a   1.000
_cell.length_b   1.000
_cell.length_c   1.000
_cell.angle_alpha   90.00
_cell.angle_beta   90.00
_cell.angle_gamma   90.00
#
_symmetry.space_group_name_H-M   'P 1'
#
loop_
_entity.id
_entity.type
_entity.pdbx_description
1 polymer ?
#
loop_
_entity_poly.entity_id
_entity_poly.type
_entity_poly.pdbx_seq_one_letter_code
_entity_poly.pdbx_strand_id
1 'polypeptide(L)'
;MKGRHSFRPFIAGGLPMAINAYTHLKDTKVPVFITLYTAFLIYLDDVLCHNLDAVSEFNERLTTGKVQKDFMLDHFATLINEFSQHFPRIVYNIMLSSTMNFVTALLLEKETEEATIHRGATGYPTLVRSMSGASEVFALAIFPPCVPVINYVQVLPELVIFINNGKYVNSRFMKRRASA
;
A
#
# COMPACT_ATOMS: atom_id res chain seq x y z
N MET A 1 -10.76 -17.40 20.36
CA MET A 1 -9.40 -17.04 20.80
C MET A 1 -9.33 -15.53 21.03
N LYS A 2 -8.62 -15.11 22.08
CA LYS A 2 -8.65 -13.78 22.71
C LYS A 2 -8.19 -12.66 21.77
N GLY A 3 -8.87 -11.51 21.85
CA GLY A 3 -8.55 -10.29 21.09
C GLY A 3 -7.20 -9.67 21.46
N ARG A 4 -6.20 -9.94 20.63
CA ARG A 4 -5.00 -9.10 20.50
C ARG A 4 -4.93 -8.62 19.06
N HIS A 5 -4.87 -7.30 18.90
CA HIS A 5 -4.86 -6.53 17.64
C HIS A 5 -6.22 -6.49 16.91
N SER A 6 -7.14 -5.66 17.42
CA SER A 6 -8.34 -5.28 16.67
C SER A 6 -7.93 -4.54 15.39
N PHE A 7 -8.49 -4.90 14.23
CA PHE A 7 -8.26 -4.21 12.96
C PHE A 7 -8.95 -2.83 12.90
N ARG A 8 -9.97 -2.62 13.76
CA ARG A 8 -10.82 -1.42 13.77
C ARG A 8 -10.06 -0.08 13.84
N PRO A 9 -8.98 0.08 14.62
CA PRO A 9 -8.24 1.35 14.69
C PRO A 9 -7.64 1.76 13.35
N PHE A 10 -7.19 0.79 12.53
CA PHE A 10 -6.56 1.06 11.24
C PHE A 10 -7.55 1.58 10.19
N ILE A 11 -8.83 1.20 10.30
CA ILE A 11 -9.91 1.69 9.43
C ILE A 11 -10.04 3.22 9.54
N ALA A 12 -9.84 3.77 10.75
CA ALA A 12 -9.88 5.22 10.96
C ALA A 12 -8.74 5.95 10.21
N GLY A 13 -7.63 5.27 9.92
CA GLY A 13 -6.55 5.80 9.10
C GLY A 13 -6.87 5.75 7.59
N GLY A 14 -7.56 4.71 7.14
CA GLY A 14 -7.94 4.55 5.72
C GLY A 14 -9.12 5.40 5.27
N LEU A 15 -10.09 5.64 6.15
CA LEU A 15 -11.35 6.30 5.79
C LEU A 15 -11.17 7.74 5.25
N PRO A 16 -10.36 8.62 5.88
CA PRO A 16 -10.14 9.97 5.36
C PRO A 16 -9.49 9.97 3.97
N MET A 17 -8.65 8.99 3.65
CA MET A 17 -8.06 8.86 2.31
C MET A 17 -9.15 8.61 1.27
N ALA A 18 -10.08 7.69 1.56
CA ALA A 18 -11.15 7.35 0.63
C ALA A 18 -12.15 8.51 0.42
N ILE A 19 -12.60 9.15 1.49
CA ILE A 19 -13.61 10.21 1.42
C ILE A 19 -13.05 11.47 0.75
N ASN A 20 -11.78 11.81 0.93
CA ASN A 20 -11.24 13.03 0.33
C ASN A 20 -10.85 12.86 -1.13
N ALA A 21 -10.39 11.66 -1.54
CA ALA A 21 -9.82 11.45 -2.87
C ALA A 21 -10.76 10.81 -3.90
N TYR A 22 -11.88 10.20 -3.48
CA TYR A 22 -12.71 9.37 -4.36
C TYR A 22 -14.21 9.73 -4.34
N THR A 23 -14.58 10.92 -3.86
CA THR A 23 -15.99 11.38 -3.83
C THR A 23 -16.62 11.57 -5.20
N HIS A 24 -15.82 11.71 -6.25
CA HIS A 24 -16.30 11.79 -7.63
C HIS A 24 -16.76 10.43 -8.18
N LEU A 25 -16.41 9.32 -7.53
CA LEU A 25 -16.86 7.99 -7.94
C LEU A 25 -18.30 7.76 -7.51
N LYS A 26 -19.15 7.36 -8.46
CA LYS A 26 -20.55 7.01 -8.20
C LYS A 26 -20.69 5.66 -7.48
N ASP A 27 -19.76 4.74 -7.71
CA ASP A 27 -19.73 3.43 -7.05
C ASP A 27 -18.96 3.54 -5.72
N THR A 28 -19.65 3.24 -4.62
CA THR A 28 -19.08 3.27 -3.26
C THR A 28 -18.15 2.09 -2.97
N LYS A 29 -18.14 1.06 -3.81
CA LYS A 29 -17.27 -0.11 -3.63
C LYS A 29 -15.79 0.26 -3.66
N VAL A 30 -15.37 1.12 -4.59
CA VAL A 30 -13.96 1.53 -4.71
C VAL A 30 -13.49 2.34 -3.49
N PRO A 31 -14.22 3.36 -3.00
CA PRO A 31 -13.87 4.03 -1.74
C PRO A 31 -13.81 3.09 -0.52
N VAL A 32 -14.75 2.16 -0.38
CA VAL A 32 -14.74 1.17 0.72
C VAL A 32 -13.51 0.27 0.60
N PHE A 33 -13.25 -0.23 -0.61
CA PHE A 33 -12.07 -1.02 -0.90
C PHE A 33 -10.78 -0.29 -0.52
N ILE A 34 -10.62 0.97 -0.96
CA ILE A 34 -9.42 1.77 -0.65
C ILE A 34 -9.30 2.05 0.84
N THR A 35 -10.41 2.22 1.55
CA THR A 35 -10.41 2.34 3.02
C THR A 35 -9.79 1.11 3.66
N LEU A 36 -10.27 -0.08 3.29
CA LEU A 36 -9.76 -1.35 3.83
C LEU A 36 -8.31 -1.59 3.42
N TYR A 37 -7.98 -1.36 2.15
CA TYR A 37 -6.62 -1.52 1.63
C TYR A 37 -5.63 -0.65 2.39
N THR A 38 -5.96 0.63 2.58
CA THR A 38 -5.11 1.56 3.35
C THR A 38 -4.97 1.12 4.80
N ALA A 39 -6.06 0.65 5.42
CA ALA A 39 -6.02 0.11 6.79
C ALA A 39 -5.09 -1.11 6.90
N PHE A 40 -5.07 -1.99 5.89
CA PHE A 40 -4.14 -3.12 5.84
C PHE A 40 -2.69 -2.70 5.67
N LEU A 41 -2.39 -1.65 4.88
CA LEU A 41 -1.02 -1.14 4.77
C LEU A 41 -0.50 -0.64 6.13
N ILE A 42 -1.34 0.08 6.88
CA ILE A 42 -0.98 0.56 8.22
C ILE A 42 -0.83 -0.63 9.19
N TYR A 43 -1.74 -1.61 9.11
CA TYR A 43 -1.65 -2.83 9.90
C TYR A 43 -0.37 -3.63 9.61
N LEU A 44 0.08 -3.68 8.36
CA LEU A 44 1.31 -4.36 7.97
C LEU A 44 2.56 -3.76 8.62
N ASP A 45 2.64 -2.43 8.75
CA ASP A 45 3.71 -1.76 9.47
C ASP A 45 3.76 -2.22 10.95
N ASP A 46 2.58 -2.34 11.59
CA ASP A 46 2.47 -2.82 12.97
C ASP A 46 2.83 -4.32 13.09
N VAL A 47 2.36 -5.17 12.15
CA VAL A 47 2.68 -6.61 12.17
C VAL A 47 4.15 -6.86 11.89
N LEU A 48 4.79 -6.10 11.00
CA LEU A 48 6.22 -6.22 10.73
C LEU A 48 7.04 -6.08 12.01
N CYS A 49 6.63 -5.17 12.92
CA CYS A 49 7.28 -4.97 14.20
C CYS A 49 7.12 -6.16 15.17
N HIS A 50 6.10 -7.00 14.99
CA HIS A 50 5.72 -8.06 15.93
C HIS A 50 5.89 -9.49 15.39
N ASN A 51 5.85 -9.69 14.07
CA ASN A 51 5.86 -10.98 13.40
C ASN A 51 6.50 -10.89 12.01
N LEU A 52 7.81 -10.62 11.99
CA LEU A 52 8.61 -10.51 10.77
C LEU A 52 8.48 -11.74 9.87
N ASP A 53 8.48 -12.94 10.47
CA ASP A 53 8.38 -14.22 9.75
C ASP A 53 7.08 -14.40 8.96
N ALA A 54 5.99 -13.74 9.38
CA ALA A 54 4.73 -13.76 8.65
C ALA A 54 4.75 -12.81 7.45
N VAL A 55 5.36 -11.63 7.61
CA VAL A 55 5.47 -10.63 6.54
C VAL A 55 6.51 -11.04 5.48
N SER A 56 7.62 -11.67 5.89
CA SER A 56 8.71 -12.08 5.00
C SER A 56 8.28 -13.10 3.94
N GLU A 57 7.37 -14.01 4.30
CA GLU A 57 6.85 -15.02 3.38
C GLU A 57 5.58 -14.57 2.63
N PHE A 58 5.03 -13.39 2.92
CA PHE A 58 3.72 -12.99 2.41
C PHE A 58 3.61 -13.08 0.88
N ASN A 59 4.59 -12.51 0.16
CA ASN A 59 4.62 -12.48 -1.30
C ASN A 59 4.80 -13.89 -1.91
N GLU A 60 5.64 -14.74 -1.31
CA GLU A 60 5.82 -16.14 -1.77
C GLU A 60 4.52 -16.93 -1.59
N ARG A 61 3.88 -16.80 -0.43
CA ARG A 61 2.64 -17.52 -0.11
C ARG A 61 1.48 -17.03 -0.98
N LEU A 62 1.39 -15.73 -1.23
CA LEU A 62 0.40 -15.13 -2.13
C LEU A 62 0.52 -15.70 -3.56
N THR A 63 1.74 -15.74 -4.11
CA THR A 63 1.97 -16.20 -5.49
C THR A 63 1.85 -17.71 -5.65
N THR A 64 2.11 -18.48 -4.60
CA THR A 64 1.97 -19.95 -4.58
C THR A 64 0.60 -20.43 -4.12
N GLY A 65 -0.31 -19.53 -3.74
CA GLY A 65 -1.65 -19.87 -3.24
C GLY A 65 -1.65 -20.56 -1.87
N LYS A 66 -0.58 -20.42 -1.08
CA LYS A 66 -0.50 -20.96 0.28
C LYS A 66 -1.24 -20.02 1.24
N VAL A 67 -1.87 -20.59 2.26
CA VAL A 67 -2.46 -19.85 3.40
C VAL A 67 -1.38 -19.01 4.07
N GLN A 68 -1.68 -17.77 4.44
CA GLN A 68 -0.75 -16.87 5.10
C GLN A 68 -0.44 -17.32 6.53
N LYS A 69 0.66 -16.81 7.11
CA LYS A 69 1.07 -17.16 8.47
C LYS A 69 0.29 -16.42 9.56
N ASP A 70 -0.49 -15.42 9.18
CA ASP A 70 -1.33 -14.62 10.07
C ASP A 70 -2.72 -14.46 9.44
N PHE A 71 -3.76 -14.57 10.27
CA PHE A 71 -5.15 -14.58 9.82
C PHE A 71 -5.57 -13.24 9.18
N MET A 72 -5.02 -12.11 9.62
CA MET A 72 -5.28 -10.83 8.99
C MET A 72 -4.56 -10.72 7.65
N LEU A 73 -3.40 -11.35 7.49
CA LEU A 73 -2.73 -11.43 6.20
C LEU A 73 -3.51 -12.28 5.19
N ASP A 74 -4.25 -13.31 5.63
CA ASP A 74 -5.20 -14.03 4.76
C ASP A 74 -6.33 -13.10 4.27
N HIS A 75 -6.87 -12.28 5.17
CA HIS A 75 -7.86 -11.26 4.79
C HIS A 75 -7.28 -10.22 3.84
N PHE A 76 -6.03 -9.81 4.03
CA PHE A 76 -5.35 -8.90 3.10
C PHE A 76 -5.14 -9.54 1.72
N ALA A 77 -4.68 -10.78 1.67
CA ALA A 77 -4.53 -11.54 0.42
C ALA A 77 -5.88 -11.68 -0.31
N THR A 78 -6.97 -11.91 0.42
CA THR A 78 -8.33 -11.95 -0.13
C THR A 78 -8.70 -10.61 -0.76
N LEU A 79 -8.49 -9.50 -0.03
CA LEU A 79 -8.76 -8.16 -0.53
C LEU A 79 -7.96 -7.84 -1.80
N ILE A 80 -6.68 -8.19 -1.86
CA ILE A 80 -5.85 -7.97 -3.06
C ILE A 80 -6.39 -8.78 -4.26
N ASN A 81 -6.82 -10.01 -4.03
CA ASN A 81 -7.37 -10.85 -5.11
C ASN A 81 -8.70 -10.28 -5.67
N GLU A 82 -9.46 -9.55 -4.85
CA GLU A 82 -10.66 -8.84 -5.29
C GLU A 82 -10.37 -7.68 -6.26
N PHE A 83 -9.11 -7.22 -6.41
CA PHE A 83 -8.77 -6.22 -7.45
C PHE A 83 -9.25 -6.65 -8.84
N SER A 84 -9.15 -7.94 -9.15
CA SER A 84 -9.57 -8.51 -10.44
C SER A 84 -11.07 -8.39 -10.70
N GLN A 85 -11.89 -8.20 -9.66
CA GLN A 85 -13.34 -8.03 -9.76
C GLN A 85 -13.74 -6.58 -10.00
N HIS A 86 -12.89 -5.63 -9.60
CA HIS A 86 -13.18 -4.19 -9.65
C HIS A 86 -12.45 -3.47 -10.77
N PHE A 87 -11.30 -3.99 -11.22
CA PHE A 87 -10.42 -3.29 -12.14
C PHE A 87 -10.07 -4.13 -13.38
N PRO A 88 -9.87 -3.49 -14.55
CA PRO A 88 -9.39 -4.16 -15.75
C PRO A 88 -8.06 -4.88 -15.53
N ARG A 89 -7.77 -5.87 -16.39
CA ARG A 89 -6.59 -6.76 -16.23
C ARG A 89 -5.27 -6.04 -16.03
N ILE A 90 -4.99 -5.07 -16.89
CA ILE A 90 -3.74 -4.30 -16.84
C ILE A 90 -3.66 -3.52 -15.52
N VAL A 91 -4.77 -2.94 -15.09
CA VAL A 91 -4.86 -2.10 -13.87
C VAL A 91 -4.61 -2.96 -12.64
N TYR A 92 -5.34 -4.07 -12.46
CA TYR A 92 -5.14 -4.89 -11.27
C TYR A 92 -3.74 -5.51 -11.22
N ASN A 93 -3.14 -5.87 -12.36
CA ASN A 93 -1.77 -6.38 -12.39
C ASN A 93 -0.77 -5.32 -11.85
N ILE A 94 -0.91 -4.06 -12.26
CA ILE A 94 -0.08 -2.97 -11.75
C ILE A 94 -0.31 -2.78 -10.25
N MET A 95 -1.57 -2.82 -9.80
CA MET A 95 -1.92 -2.70 -8.38
C MET A 95 -1.33 -3.84 -7.52
N LEU A 96 -1.40 -5.07 -8.02
CA LEU A 96 -0.83 -6.24 -7.38
C LEU A 96 0.70 -6.11 -7.27
N SER A 97 1.39 -5.75 -8.36
CA SER A 97 2.83 -5.52 -8.34
C SER A 97 3.23 -4.40 -7.38
N SER A 98 2.49 -3.28 -7.34
CA SER A 98 2.71 -2.18 -6.41
C SER A 98 2.55 -2.64 -4.94
N THR A 99 1.55 -3.48 -4.67
CA THR A 99 1.33 -4.04 -3.32
C THR A 99 2.44 -5.00 -2.91
N MET A 100 2.90 -5.86 -3.81
CA MET A 100 4.02 -6.76 -3.54
C MET A 100 5.31 -5.98 -3.28
N ASN A 101 5.55 -4.92 -4.08
CA ASN A 101 6.68 -4.00 -3.88
C ASN A 101 6.61 -3.30 -2.52
N PHE A 102 5.43 -2.91 -2.07
CA PHE A 102 5.24 -2.34 -0.74
C PHE A 102 5.68 -3.31 0.37
N VAL A 103 5.22 -4.55 0.33
CA VAL A 103 5.62 -5.58 1.31
C VAL A 103 7.13 -5.83 1.27
N THR A 104 7.72 -5.89 0.08
CA THR A 104 9.18 -5.99 -0.08
C THR A 104 9.91 -4.77 0.48
N ALA A 105 9.35 -3.56 0.32
CA ALA A 105 9.93 -2.35 0.87
C ALA A 105 9.92 -2.34 2.39
N LEU A 106 8.86 -2.85 3.03
CA LEU A 106 8.81 -3.01 4.49
C LEU A 106 9.96 -3.88 5.02
N LEU A 107 10.19 -5.02 4.36
CA LEU A 107 11.28 -5.92 4.71
C LEU A 107 12.63 -5.25 4.46
N LEU A 108 12.79 -4.54 3.35
CA LEU A 108 14.01 -3.80 3.03
C LEU A 108 14.30 -2.69 4.06
N GLU A 109 13.29 -1.93 4.46
CA GLU A 109 13.41 -0.91 5.50
C GLU A 109 13.85 -1.53 6.83
N LYS A 110 13.36 -2.73 7.15
CA LYS A 110 13.77 -3.45 8.36
C LYS A 110 15.22 -3.96 8.29
N GLU A 111 15.61 -4.57 7.18
CA GLU A 111 16.98 -5.07 6.95
C GLU A 111 18.03 -3.94 6.89
N THR A 112 17.60 -2.75 6.46
CA THR A 112 18.49 -1.58 6.31
C THR A 112 18.39 -0.57 7.45
N GLU A 113 17.68 -0.91 8.53
CA GLU A 113 17.46 -0.02 9.68
C GLU A 113 18.78 0.47 10.32
N GLU A 114 19.78 -0.40 10.39
CA GLU A 114 21.12 -0.09 10.93
C GLU A 114 22.18 0.15 9.84
N ALA A 115 21.79 0.08 8.56
CA ALA A 115 22.74 0.18 7.46
C ALA A 115 23.13 1.65 7.18
N THR A 116 24.43 1.89 7.02
CA THR A 116 24.90 3.20 6.53
C THR A 116 24.75 3.27 5.02
N ILE A 117 23.79 4.08 4.56
CA ILE A 117 23.58 4.30 3.11
C ILE A 117 24.81 5.00 2.53
N HIS A 118 25.40 4.40 1.50
CA HIS A 118 26.56 4.94 0.82
C HIS A 118 26.26 6.30 0.18
N ARG A 119 27.15 7.30 0.35
CA ARG A 119 26.93 8.68 -0.15
C ARG A 119 26.71 8.77 -1.67
N GLY A 120 27.27 7.82 -2.43
CA GLY A 120 27.10 7.72 -3.88
C GLY A 120 25.76 7.09 -4.33
N ALA A 121 24.96 6.54 -3.42
CA ALA A 121 23.69 5.86 -3.75
C ALA A 121 22.53 6.86 -3.91
N THR A 122 22.68 7.84 -4.81
CA THR A 122 21.72 8.95 -4.96
C THR A 122 20.33 8.52 -5.41
N GLY A 123 20.20 7.40 -6.13
CA GLY A 123 18.91 6.84 -6.56
C GLY A 123 18.19 5.98 -5.52
N TYR A 124 18.90 5.54 -4.47
CA TYR A 124 18.35 4.62 -3.47
C TYR A 124 17.13 5.19 -2.73
N PRO A 125 17.12 6.45 -2.26
CA PRO A 125 15.96 7.03 -1.60
C PRO A 125 14.72 7.07 -2.51
N THR A 126 14.90 7.37 -3.79
CA THR A 126 13.80 7.41 -4.77
C THR A 126 13.22 6.02 -5.00
N LEU A 127 14.08 5.00 -5.13
CA LEU A 127 13.67 3.61 -5.29
C LEU A 127 12.84 3.13 -4.10
N VAL A 128 13.39 3.24 -2.88
CA VAL A 128 12.69 2.81 -1.64
C VAL A 128 11.36 3.53 -1.51
N ARG A 129 11.33 4.85 -1.77
CA ARG A 129 10.10 5.64 -1.71
C ARG A 129 9.06 5.20 -2.73
N SER A 130 9.48 4.84 -3.95
CA SER A 130 8.58 4.34 -4.98
C SER A 130 7.96 3.00 -4.57
N MET A 131 8.74 2.13 -3.90
CA MET A 131 8.28 0.83 -3.46
C MET A 131 7.36 0.90 -2.22
N SER A 132 7.70 1.70 -1.19
CA SER A 132 6.91 1.80 0.06
C SER A 132 5.66 2.69 -0.04
N GLY A 133 5.35 3.22 -1.22
CA GLY A 133 4.21 4.11 -1.42
C GLY A 133 2.86 3.41 -1.63
N ALA A 134 2.88 2.22 -2.25
CA ALA A 134 1.72 1.61 -2.91
C ALA A 134 0.95 2.61 -3.81
N SER A 135 1.67 3.56 -4.40
CA SER A 135 1.10 4.79 -4.97
C SER A 135 0.34 4.54 -6.25
N GLU A 136 0.70 3.50 -7.01
CA GLU A 136 -0.01 3.06 -8.20
C GLU A 136 -1.43 2.60 -7.85
N VAL A 137 -1.64 1.94 -6.70
CA VAL A 137 -2.99 1.52 -6.27
C VAL A 137 -3.89 2.73 -6.07
N PHE A 138 -3.39 3.72 -5.35
CA PHE A 138 -4.14 4.95 -5.11
C PHE A 138 -4.37 5.76 -6.40
N ALA A 139 -3.36 5.88 -7.26
CA ALA A 139 -3.47 6.60 -8.52
C ALA A 139 -4.48 5.95 -9.48
N LEU A 140 -4.45 4.62 -9.61
CA LEU A 140 -5.31 3.89 -10.55
C LEU A 140 -6.75 3.80 -10.06
N ALA A 141 -6.98 3.77 -8.74
CA ALA A 141 -8.33 3.73 -8.17
C ALA A 141 -9.13 5.03 -8.40
N ILE A 142 -8.49 6.11 -8.84
CA ILE A 142 -9.17 7.38 -9.19
C ILE A 142 -10.09 7.19 -10.40
N PHE A 143 -9.76 6.26 -11.30
CA PHE A 143 -10.45 6.10 -12.57
C PHE A 143 -11.60 5.08 -12.44
N PRO A 144 -12.82 5.43 -12.88
CA PRO A 144 -13.92 4.47 -12.94
C PRO A 144 -13.59 3.28 -13.86
N PRO A 145 -14.07 2.06 -13.56
CA PRO A 145 -13.78 0.87 -14.38
C PRO A 145 -14.27 0.96 -15.83
N CYS A 146 -15.23 1.85 -16.13
CA CYS A 146 -15.75 2.08 -17.48
C CYS A 146 -14.80 2.89 -18.37
N VAL A 147 -13.78 3.55 -17.82
CA VAL A 147 -12.83 4.34 -18.60
C VAL A 147 -11.72 3.41 -19.14
N PRO A 148 -11.47 3.40 -20.47
CA PRO A 148 -10.38 2.62 -21.03
C PRO A 148 -9.02 3.04 -20.48
N VAL A 149 -8.17 2.05 -20.13
CA VAL A 149 -6.84 2.24 -19.56
C VAL A 149 -5.97 3.18 -20.39
N ILE A 150 -6.05 3.08 -21.72
CA ILE A 150 -5.26 3.89 -22.65
C ILE A 150 -5.51 5.41 -22.49
N ASN A 151 -6.67 5.81 -21.95
CA ASN A 151 -7.04 7.21 -21.80
C ASN A 151 -6.37 7.88 -20.59
N TYR A 152 -5.87 7.11 -19.62
CA TYR A 152 -5.31 7.66 -18.39
C TYR A 152 -3.97 7.04 -17.97
N VAL A 153 -3.54 5.92 -18.55
CA VAL A 153 -2.28 5.27 -18.16
C VAL A 153 -1.08 6.20 -18.34
N GLN A 154 -1.13 7.13 -19.29
CA GLN A 154 -0.07 8.10 -19.52
C GLN A 154 0.10 9.12 -18.39
N VAL A 155 -0.94 9.38 -17.59
CA VAL A 155 -0.87 10.29 -16.42
C VAL A 155 -0.47 9.56 -15.13
N LEU A 156 -0.36 8.23 -15.18
CA LEU A 156 0.00 7.42 -14.02
C LEU A 156 1.34 7.84 -13.38
N PRO A 157 2.44 8.07 -14.14
CA PRO A 157 3.70 8.50 -13.55
C PRO A 157 3.59 9.79 -12.74
N GLU A 158 2.88 10.78 -13.27
CA GLU A 158 2.67 12.09 -12.63
C GLU A 158 1.86 11.95 -11.34
N LEU A 159 0.80 11.13 -11.36
CA LEU A 159 -0.01 10.84 -10.17
C LEU A 159 0.82 10.13 -9.10
N VAL A 160 1.64 9.16 -9.47
CA VAL A 160 2.51 8.43 -8.54
C VAL A 160 3.53 9.37 -7.89
N ILE A 161 4.15 10.27 -8.66
CA ILE A 161 5.07 11.29 -8.14
C ILE A 161 4.33 12.21 -7.16
N PHE A 162 3.15 12.69 -7.52
CA PHE A 162 2.34 13.55 -6.66
C PHE A 162 2.01 12.89 -5.32
N ILE A 163 1.52 11.63 -5.34
CA ILE A 163 1.17 10.86 -4.15
C ILE A 163 2.42 10.59 -3.29
N ASN A 164 3.53 10.19 -3.92
CA ASN A 164 4.78 9.90 -3.22
C ASN A 164 5.36 11.14 -2.51
N ASN A 165 5.34 12.29 -3.17
CA ASN A 165 5.80 13.56 -2.59
C ASN A 165 4.88 14.06 -1.48
N GLY A 166 3.56 13.89 -1.63
CA GLY A 166 2.57 14.24 -0.61
C GLY A 166 2.84 13.55 0.73
N LYS A 167 3.10 12.23 0.74
CA LYS A 167 3.42 11.56 2.03
C LYS A 167 4.81 11.96 2.58
N TYR A 168 5.79 12.29 1.75
CA TYR A 168 7.14 12.67 2.20
C TYR A 168 7.13 13.97 3.01
N VAL A 169 6.41 14.99 2.52
CA VAL A 169 6.26 16.27 3.22
C VAL A 169 5.59 16.06 4.58
N ASN A 170 4.48 15.31 4.63
CA ASN A 170 3.75 15.05 5.87
C ASN A 170 4.56 14.26 6.91
N SER A 171 5.29 13.22 6.48
CA SER A 171 6.14 12.41 7.37
C SER A 171 7.26 13.25 8.03
N ARG A 172 7.92 14.13 7.27
CA ARG A 172 8.99 14.99 7.79
C ARG A 172 8.47 16.03 8.79
N PHE A 173 7.28 16.59 8.55
CA PHE A 173 6.64 17.52 9.49
C PHE A 173 6.25 16.84 10.80
N MET A 174 5.67 15.64 10.75
CA MET A 174 5.31 14.89 11.97
C MET A 174 6.54 14.47 12.77
N LYS A 175 7.60 13.96 12.13
CA LYS A 175 8.87 13.61 12.82
C LYS A 175 9.51 14.83 13.50
N ARG A 176 9.48 16.01 12.86
CA ARG A 176 9.99 17.26 13.48
C ARG A 176 9.19 17.71 14.71
N ARG A 177 7.89 17.40 14.74
CA ARG A 177 6.99 17.80 15.83
C ARG A 177 7.06 16.84 17.03
N ALA A 178 7.49 15.60 16.83
CA ALA A 178 7.74 14.63 17.90
C ALA A 178 9.13 14.77 18.56
N SER A 179 10.04 15.55 17.97
CA SER A 179 11.38 15.85 18.49
C SER A 179 11.52 17.26 19.09
N ALA A 180 10.40 17.96 19.28
CA ALA A 180 10.29 19.29 19.87
C ALA A 180 9.42 19.22 21.14
#